data_AF-A0A110B203-F1
#
_entry.id   AF-A0A110B203-F1
#
_cell.length_a   1.000
_cell.length_b   1.000
_cell.length_c   1.000
_cell.angle_alpha   90.00
_cell.angle_beta   90.00
_cell.angle_gamma   90.00
#
_symmetry.space_group_name_H-M   'P 1'
#
loop_
_entity.id
_entity.type
_entity.pdbx_description
1 polymer ?
#
loop_
_entity_poly.entity_id
_entity_poly.type
_entity_poly.pdbx_seq_one_letter_code
_entity_poly.pdbx_strand_id
1 'polypeptide(L)' 'MDLIIDFDNIKDAGKKAWLLSTLKLMGIDYQELEKAQTLEQYNEDLLAGDAEIERGDYKTAADLRIEAGKG' A
#
# COMPACT_ATOMS: atom_id res chain seq x y z
N MET A 1 23.36 -3.10 6.40
CA MET A 1 23.00 -1.87 7.13
C MET A 1 21.78 -1.39 6.40
N ASP A 2 20.62 -1.53 7.01
CA ASP A 2 19.36 -1.46 6.27
C ASP A 2 18.84 -0.02 6.34
N LEU A 3 18.59 0.56 5.17
CA LEU A 3 18.06 1.92 5.07
C LEU A 3 16.55 1.86 5.31
N ILE A 4 16.10 2.36 6.46
CA ILE A 4 14.67 2.47 6.79
C ILE A 4 14.20 3.89 6.49
N ILE A 5 13.17 4.04 5.68
CA ILE A 5 12.65 5.33 5.21
C ILE A 5 11.18 5.47 5.58
N ASP A 6 10.84 6.53 6.31
CA ASP A 6 9.47 6.98 6.52
C ASP A 6 9.07 7.90 5.36
N PHE A 7 8.41 7.33 4.34
CA PHE A 7 7.94 8.12 3.20
C PHE A 7 6.72 8.99 3.53
N ASP A 8 5.97 8.72 4.60
CA ASP A 8 4.82 9.54 4.99
C ASP A 8 5.27 10.92 5.49
N ASN A 9 6.46 11.00 6.06
CA ASN A 9 7.02 12.28 6.50
C ASN A 9 7.53 13.15 5.33
N ILE A 10 7.57 12.60 4.10
CA ILE A 10 7.91 13.33 2.88
C ILE A 10 6.62 13.85 2.22
N LYS A 11 6.14 15.00 2.70
CA LYS A 11 4.88 15.62 2.24
C LYS A 11 4.90 16.10 0.78
N ASP A 12 6.09 16.29 0.22
CA ASP A 12 6.26 16.76 -1.16
C ASP A 12 6.39 15.57 -2.12
N ALA A 13 5.41 15.42 -3.01
CA ALA A 13 5.36 14.33 -3.98
C ALA A 13 6.57 14.31 -4.93
N GLY A 14 7.10 15.49 -5.30
CA GLY A 14 8.29 15.61 -6.15
C GLY A 14 9.55 15.11 -5.45
N LYS A 15 9.74 15.45 -4.17
CA LYS A 15 10.86 14.97 -3.35
C LYS A 15 10.79 13.47 -3.12
N LYS A 16 9.59 12.92 -2.87
CA LYS A 16 9.38 11.47 -2.74
C LYS A 16 9.77 10.76 -4.04
N ALA A 17 9.30 11.24 -5.18
CA ALA A 17 9.63 10.66 -6.50
C ALA A 17 11.13 10.74 -6.84
N TRP A 18 11.77 11.88 -6.53
CA TRP A 18 13.21 12.06 -6.74
C TRP A 18 14.05 11.10 -5.88
N LEU A 19 13.69 10.95 -4.60
CA LEU A 19 14.38 10.04 -3.68
C LEU A 19 14.29 8.58 -4.15
N LEU A 20 13.07 8.12 -4.49
CA LEU A 20 12.84 6.76 -5.01
C LEU A 20 13.64 6.49 -6.29
N SER A 21 13.66 7.45 -7.21
CA SER A 21 14.40 7.34 -8.47
C SER A 21 15.91 7.26 -8.22
N THR A 22 16.42 8.03 -7.26
CA THR A 22 17.84 8.07 -6.91
C THR A 22 18.28 6.77 -6.22
N LEU A 23 17.49 6.26 -5.27
CA LEU A 23 17.76 4.98 -4.60
C LEU A 23 17.80 3.82 -5.59
N LYS A 24 16.84 3.80 -6.53
CA LYS A 24 16.83 2.83 -7.63
C LYS A 24 18.06 2.93 -8.53
N LEU A 25 18.48 4.14 -8.88
CA LEU A 25 19.66 4.36 -9.72
C LEU A 25 20.96 3.93 -9.01
N MET A 26 21.03 4.12 -7.70
CA MET A 26 22.18 3.71 -6.88
C MET A 26 22.15 2.23 -6.48
N GLY A 27 21.08 1.49 -6.81
CA GLY A 27 20.92 0.09 -6.41
C GLY A 27 20.88 -0.11 -4.90
N ILE A 28 20.35 0.87 -4.16
CA ILE A 28 20.25 0.81 -2.70
C ILE A 28 18.88 0.25 -2.33
N ASP A 29 18.88 -0.92 -1.71
CA ASP A 29 17.70 -1.49 -1.09
C ASP A 29 17.32 -0.69 0.15
N TYR A 30 16.02 -0.48 0.34
CA TYR A 30 15.46 0.20 1.51
C TYR A 30 14.21 -0.51 1.99
N GLN A 31 13.91 -0.35 3.27
CA GLN A 31 12.65 -0.76 3.88
C GLN A 31 11.80 0.48 4.11
N GLU A 32 10.55 0.43 3.67
CA GLU A 32 9.57 1.44 4.05
C GLU A 32 9.18 1.20 5.52
N LEU A 33 9.10 2.28 6.29
CA LEU A 33 8.59 2.20 7.64
C LEU A 33 7.08 1.94 7.57
N GLU A 34 6.67 0.68 7.76
CA GLU A 34 5.26 0.36 7.93
C GLU A 34 4.75 1.01 9.22
N LYS A 35 3.81 1.93 9.09
CA LYS A 35 3.06 2.43 10.25
C LYS A 35 2.08 1.35 10.69
N ALA A 36 2.17 0.97 11.95
CA ALA A 36 1.11 0.22 12.60
C ALA A 36 -0.20 1.02 12.50
N GLN A 37 -1.26 0.37 12.05
CA GLN A 37 -2.60 0.95 12.10
C GLN A 37 -2.99 1.24 13.56
N THR A 38 -3.73 2.33 13.78
CA THR A 38 -4.37 2.54 15.09
C THR A 38 -5.59 1.62 15.22
N LEU A 39 -6.08 1.42 16.45
CA LEU A 39 -7.29 0.63 16.69
C LEU A 39 -8.51 1.25 15.98
N GLU A 40 -8.56 2.57 15.92
CA GLU A 40 -9.62 3.30 15.24
C GLU A 40 -9.60 3.04 13.73
N GLN A 41 -8.42 3.11 13.10
CA GLN A 41 -8.25 2.80 11.68
C GLN A 41 -8.63 1.36 11.35
N TYR A 42 -8.19 0.42 12.20
CA TYR A 42 -8.55 -0.99 12.04
C TYR A 42 -10.08 -1.19 12.12
N ASN A 43 -10.74 -0.55 13.08
CA ASN A 43 -12.19 -0.65 13.22
C ASN A 43 -12.95 0.00 12.04
N GLU A 44 -12.46 1.13 11.52
CA GLU A 44 -13.01 1.77 10.32
C GLU A 44 -12.89 0.87 9.09
N ASP A 45 -11.73 0.22 8.90
CA ASP A 45 -11.50 -0.73 7.82
C ASP A 45 -12.44 -1.95 7.92
N LEU A 46 -12.68 -2.46 9.13
CA LEU A 46 -13.64 -3.55 9.35
C LEU A 46 -15.06 -3.14 8.95
N LEU A 47 -15.52 -1.96 9.38
CA LEU A 47 -16.86 -1.45 9.04
C LEU A 47 -17.01 -1.22 7.53
N ALA A 48 -15.97 -0.70 6.88
CA ALA A 48 -15.96 -0.51 5.44
C ALA A 48 -16.05 -1.86 4.70
N GLY A 49 -15.25 -2.84 5.13
CA GLY A 49 -15.26 -4.19 4.57
C GLY A 49 -16.62 -4.89 4.74
N ASP A 50 -17.23 -4.80 5.92
CA ASP A 50 -18.57 -5.35 6.17
C ASP A 50 -19.60 -4.71 5.23
N ALA A 51 -19.57 -3.39 5.07
CA ALA A 51 -20.47 -2.66 4.17
C ALA A 51 -20.25 -3.00 2.68
N GLU A 52 -19.02 -3.32 2.26
CA GLU A 52 -18.74 -3.81 0.90
C GLU A 52 -19.33 -5.21 0.67
N ILE A 53 -19.20 -6.10 1.66
CA ILE A 53 -19.78 -7.44 1.59
C ILE A 53 -21.31 -7.37 1.51
N GLU A 54 -21.95 -6.54 2.34
CA GLU A 54 -23.40 -6.36 2.34
C GLU A 54 -23.93 -5.82 1.01
N ARG A 55 -23.17 -4.94 0.36
CA ARG A 55 -23.51 -4.39 -0.97
C ARG A 55 -23.24 -5.36 -2.12
N GLY A 56 -22.49 -6.43 -1.88
CA GLY A 56 -22.03 -7.35 -2.92
C GLY A 56 -20.87 -6.78 -3.75
N ASP A 57 -20.20 -5.73 -3.26
CA ASP A 57 -19.11 -5.02 -3.93
C ASP A 57 -17.75 -5.72 -3.69
N TYR A 58 -17.70 -7.06 -3.85
CA TYR A 58 -16.49 -7.85 -3.65
C TYR A 58 -16.12 -8.67 -4.88
N LYS A 59 -14.83 -8.96 -5.05
CA LYS A 59 -14.34 -9.90 -6.06
C LYS A 59 -14.06 -11.24 -5.42
N THR A 60 -14.57 -12.30 -6.00
CA THR A 60 -14.24 -13.66 -5.58
C THR A 60 -12.85 -14.06 -6.09
N ALA A 61 -12.27 -15.10 -5.50
CA ALA A 61 -11.04 -15.70 -6.02
C ALA A 61 -11.17 -16.15 -7.48
N ALA A 62 -12.37 -16.53 -7.93
CA ALA A 62 -12.63 -16.88 -9.31
C ALA A 62 -12.57 -15.65 -10.23
N ASP A 63 -13.15 -14.52 -9.79
CA ASP A 63 -13.11 -13.25 -10.54
C ASP A 63 -11.67 -12.76 -10.72
N LEU A 64 -10.87 -12.83 -9.64
CA LEU A 64 -9.46 -12.47 -9.67
C LEU A 64 -8.65 -13.36 -10.63
N ARG A 65 -8.92 -14.67 -10.65
CA ARG A 65 -8.26 -15.61 -11.56
C ARG A 65 -8.59 -15.30 -13.02
N ILE A 66 -9.82 -14.93 -13.31
CA ILE A 66 -10.26 -14.53 -14.66
C ILE A 66 -9.58 -13.22 -15.09
N GLU A 67 -9.47 -12.25 -14.19
CA GLU A 67 -8.83 -10.96 -14.46
C GLU A 67 -7.32 -11.09 -14.67
N ALA A 68 -6.64 -11.87 -13.81
CA ALA A 68 -5.20 -12.13 -13.94
C ALA A 68 -4.83 -12.90 -15.22
N GLY A 69 -5.74 -13.73 -15.73
CA GLY A 69 -5.55 -14.48 -16.98
C GLY A 69 -5.80 -13.67 -18.26
N LYS A 70 -6.21 -12.40 -18.16
CA LYS A 70 -6.39 -11.49 -19.30
C LYS A 70 -5.12 -10.69 -19.66
N GLY A 71 -4.03 -10.92 -18.95
CA GLY A 71 -2.71 -10.31 -19.19
C GLY A 71 -1.85 -11.07 -20.19
#